data_AF-A0A2A4S8D5-F1
#
_entry.id   AF-A0A2A4S8D5-F1
#
_cell.length_a   1.000
_cell.length_b   1.000
_cell.length_c   1.000
_cell.angle_alpha   90.00
_cell.angle_beta   90.00
_cell.angle_gamma   90.00
#
_symmetry.space_group_name_H-M   'P 1'
#
loop_
_entity.id
_entity.type
_entity.pdbx_description
1 polymer ?
#
loop_
_entity_poly.entity_id
_entity_poly.type
_entity_poly.pdbx_seq_one_letter_code
_entity_poly.pdbx_strand_id
1 'polypeptide(L)' 'MQQASKFGIYLNGKQHQVVRINSPYWIPEEPDWVFLTPEVNATLLQIRELAKENGGASDPDSITWGSLPLLD' A
#
# COMPACT_ATOMS: atom_id res chain seq x y z
N MET A 1 9.38 -10.50 -20.81
CA MET A 1 9.94 -9.33 -20.09
C MET A 1 9.09 -9.16 -18.85
N GLN A 2 9.68 -9.29 -17.67
CA GLN A 2 8.94 -9.34 -16.42
C GLN A 2 8.29 -7.98 -16.20
N GLN A 3 6.97 -7.91 -16.38
CA GLN A 3 6.18 -6.78 -15.91
C GLN A 3 6.48 -6.69 -14.42
N ALA A 4 7.24 -5.66 -14.00
CA ALA A 4 7.63 -5.48 -12.61
C ALA A 4 6.36 -5.64 -11.78
N SER A 5 6.28 -6.73 -11.02
CA SER A 5 5.05 -7.17 -10.40
C SER A 5 4.56 -6.03 -9.52
N LYS A 6 3.50 -5.33 -9.94
CA LYS A 6 2.81 -4.29 -9.15
C LYS A 6 2.07 -4.90 -7.94
N PHE A 7 2.59 -6.02 -7.46
CA PHE A 7 2.14 -6.75 -6.30
C PHE A 7 2.98 -6.31 -5.13
N GLY A 8 2.32 -6.03 -4.02
CA GLY A 8 2.96 -5.42 -2.87
C GLY A 8 1.95 -4.65 -2.05
N ILE A 9 2.48 -3.79 -1.19
CA ILE A 9 1.70 -2.91 -0.33
C ILE A 9 1.70 -1.50 -0.92
N TYR A 10 0.52 -0.91 -0.96
CA TYR A 10 0.31 0.48 -1.36
C TYR A 10 -0.27 1.26 -0.19
N LEU A 11 0.19 2.50 -0.02
CA LEU A 11 -0.25 3.44 1.00
C LEU A 11 -1.04 4.57 0.38
N ASN A 12 -2.21 4.83 0.94
CA ASN A 12 -2.93 6.08 0.76
C ASN A 12 -2.62 7.01 1.94
N GLY A 13 -1.77 8.00 1.71
CA GLY A 13 -1.36 8.96 2.73
C GLY A 13 -2.50 9.88 3.20
N LYS A 14 -3.54 10.09 2.38
CA LYS A 14 -4.69 10.93 2.74
C LYS A 14 -5.67 10.21 3.67
N GLN A 15 -5.82 8.90 3.48
CA GLN A 15 -6.77 8.07 4.23
C GLN A 15 -6.10 7.32 5.40
N HIS A 16 -4.76 7.36 5.48
CA HIS A 16 -3.96 6.53 6.40
C HIS A 16 -4.32 5.04 6.26
N GLN A 17 -4.47 4.59 5.02
CA GLN A 17 -4.86 3.22 4.71
C GLN A 17 -3.82 2.55 3.82
N VAL A 18 -3.64 1.25 4.05
CA VAL A 18 -2.80 0.41 3.20
C VAL A 18 -3.59 -0.74 2.63
N VAL A 19 -3.26 -1.10 1.39
CA VAL A 19 -3.87 -2.23 0.70
C VAL A 19 -2.80 -3.18 0.20
N ARG A 20 -3.13 -4.47 0.24
CA ARG A 20 -2.27 -5.55 -0.28
C ARG A 20 -2.76 -5.94 -1.66
N ILE A 21 -1.88 -5.83 -2.64
CA ILE A 21 -2.12 -6.26 -4.00
C ILE A 21 -1.35 -7.56 -4.23
N ASN A 22 -2.07 -8.66 -4.35
CA ASN A 22 -1.53 -9.98 -4.68
C ASN A 22 -2.11 -10.53 -5.99
N SER A 23 -2.92 -9.74 -6.67
CA SER A 23 -3.69 -10.13 -7.85
C SER A 23 -3.73 -8.98 -8.85
N PRO A 24 -3.74 -9.25 -10.17
CA PRO A 24 -3.68 -8.21 -11.21
C PRO A 24 -5.02 -7.53 -11.49
N TYR A 25 -6.11 -7.92 -10.83
CA TYR A 25 -7.46 -7.45 -11.13
C TYR A 25 -7.71 -5.99 -10.74
N TRP A 26 -6.97 -5.48 -9.77
CA TRP A 26 -7.02 -4.08 -9.39
C TRP A 26 -5.64 -3.65 -8.91
N ILE A 27 -5.15 -2.56 -9.49
CA ILE A 27 -3.86 -1.99 -9.15
C ILE A 27 -4.12 -0.52 -8.76
N PRO A 28 -3.74 -0.09 -7.56
CA PRO A 28 -3.88 1.28 -7.13
C PRO A 28 -3.10 2.23 -8.04
N GLU A 29 -3.70 3.38 -8.33
CA GLU A 29 -3.07 4.41 -9.17
C GLU A 29 -2.51 5.57 -8.32
N GLU A 30 -1.38 6.10 -8.78
CA GLU A 30 -0.80 7.35 -8.28
C GLU A 30 -1.68 8.55 -8.72
N PRO A 31 -1.68 9.67 -7.98
CA PRO A 31 -0.85 9.98 -6.82
C PRO A 31 -1.46 9.57 -5.47
N ASP A 32 -2.69 9.08 -5.46
CA ASP A 32 -3.40 8.77 -4.21
C ASP A 32 -2.83 7.53 -3.50
N TRP A 33 -2.35 6.55 -4.27
CA TRP A 33 -1.74 5.34 -3.75
C TRP A 33 -0.28 5.24 -4.14
N VAL A 34 0.60 5.22 -3.13
CA VAL A 34 2.05 5.12 -3.30
C VAL A 34 2.50 3.69 -3.00
N PHE A 35 3.28 3.11 -3.90
CA PHE A 35 3.87 1.79 -3.68
C PHE A 35 4.92 1.85 -2.56
N LEU A 36 4.76 1.05 -1.51
CA LEU A 36 5.68 1.00 -0.37
C LEU A 36 6.69 -0.14 -0.48
N THR A 37 6.22 -1.34 -0.79
CA THR A 37 7.09 -2.53 -0.79
C THR A 37 6.50 -3.66 -1.64
N PRO A 38 7.34 -4.44 -2.35
CA PRO A 38 6.90 -5.67 -3.02
C PRO A 38 6.58 -6.81 -2.05
N GLU A 39 6.96 -6.69 -0.77
CA GLU A 39 6.70 -7.72 0.24
C GLU A 39 5.22 -7.72 0.64
N VAL A 40 4.42 -8.53 -0.06
CA VAL A 40 2.98 -8.64 0.17
C VAL A 40 2.64 -9.06 1.60
N ASN A 41 3.51 -9.82 2.28
CA ASN A 41 3.27 -10.28 3.65
C ASN A 41 3.85 -9.34 4.72
N ALA A 42 4.26 -8.12 4.34
CA ALA A 42 4.74 -7.13 5.29
C ALA A 42 3.69 -6.91 6.41
N THR A 43 4.18 -6.92 7.64
CA THR A 43 3.34 -6.66 8.82
C THR A 43 2.97 -5.20 8.90
N LEU A 44 1.86 -4.87 9.59
CA LEU A 44 1.47 -3.48 9.78
C LEU A 44 2.57 -2.66 10.47
N LEU A 45 3.32 -3.25 11.40
CA LEU A 45 4.45 -2.59 12.06
C LEU A 45 5.53 -2.19 11.04
N GLN A 46 5.98 -3.13 10.20
CA GLN A 46 6.96 -2.85 9.15
C GLN A 46 6.46 -1.82 8.15
N ILE A 47 5.18 -1.88 7.78
CA ILE A 47 4.56 -0.92 6.87
C ILE A 47 4.60 0.50 7.45
N ARG A 48 4.34 0.65 8.75
CA ARG A 48 4.41 1.94 9.45
C ARG A 48 5.83 2.48 9.52
N GLU A 49 6.82 1.63 9.72
CA GLU A 49 8.24 2.00 9.64
C GLU A 49 8.59 2.48 8.23
N LEU A 50 8.22 1.72 7.19
CA LEU A 50 8.46 2.10 5.79
C LEU A 50 7.75 3.42 5.41
N ALA A 51 6.54 3.66 5.94
CA ALA A 51 5.79 4.88 5.71
C ALA A 51 6.44 6.10 6.39
N LYS A 52 7.11 5.92 7.55
CA LYS A 52 7.94 6.94 8.21
C LYS A 52 9.11 7.33 7.30
N GLU A 53 9.79 6.33 6.75
CA GLU A 53 10.99 6.53 5.92
C GLU A 53 10.67 7.14 4.54
N ASN A 54 9.54 6.77 3.93
CA ASN A 54 9.14 7.26 2.62
C ASN A 54 8.36 8.60 2.66
N GLY A 55 8.22 9.22 3.84
CA GLY A 55 7.67 10.58 4.00
C GLY A 55 6.17 10.74 3.66
N GLY A 56 5.44 9.64 3.47
CA GLY A 56 4.09 9.63 2.91
C GLY A 56 2.93 9.72 3.92
N ALA A 57 3.19 9.46 5.21
CA ALA A 57 2.15 9.53 6.25
C ALA A 57 2.58 10.49 7.36
N SER A 58 1.80 11.57 7.57
CA SER A 58 2.02 12.50 8.68
C SER A 58 1.80 11.86 10.05
N ASP A 59 0.98 10.80 10.11
CA ASP A 59 0.80 9.99 11.31
C ASP A 59 0.82 8.48 10.97
N PRO A 60 2.01 7.86 10.95
CA PRO A 60 2.17 6.46 10.57
C PRO A 60 1.46 5.50 11.53
N ASP A 61 1.34 5.85 12.81
CA ASP A 61 0.71 5.00 13.81
C ASP A 61 -0.82 4.89 13.62
N SER A 62 -1.44 5.86 12.94
CA SER A 62 -2.83 5.78 12.48
C SER A 62 -3.05 4.90 11.23
N ILE A 63 -1.98 4.39 10.60
CA ILE A 63 -2.13 3.54 9.41
C ILE A 63 -2.87 2.25 9.75
N THR A 64 -3.91 1.95 8.98
CA THR A 64 -4.75 0.75 9.10
C THR A 64 -4.90 0.03 7.75
N TRP A 65 -5.36 -1.22 7.78
CA TRP A 65 -5.70 -1.95 6.56
C TRP A 65 -6.99 -1.40 5.95
N GLY A 66 -6.93 -1.00 4.69
CA GLY A 66 -8.09 -0.66 3.87
C GLY A 66 -8.76 -1.90 3.29
N SER A 67 -9.94 -1.71 2.72
CA SER A 67 -10.64 -2.73 1.95
C SER A 67 -10.44 -2.49 0.45
N LEU A 68 -10.24 -3.56 -0.31
CA LEU A 68 -10.27 -3.47 -1.78
C LEU A 68 -11.71 -3.19 -2.23
N PRO A 69 -11.91 -2.38 -3.29
CA PRO A 69 -13.23 -2.20 -3.86
C PRO A 69 -13.77 -3.56 -4.32
N LEU A 70 -14.97 -3.92 -3.88
CA LEU A 70 -15.71 -5.05 -4.45
C LEU A 70 -16.09 -4.64 -5.87
N LEU A 71 -15.63 -5.39 -6.87
CA LEU A 71 -16.14 -5.27 -8.23
C LEU A 71 -17.57 -5.85 -8.21
N ASP A 72 -18.57 -5.02 -8.54
CA ASP A 72 -19.96 -5.47 -8.74
C ASP A 72 -20.08 -6.32 -10.02
#